data_AF-A0A0M8Y8U8-F1
#
_entry.id   AF-A0A0M8Y8U8-F1
#
_cell.length_a   1.000
_cell.length_b   1.000
_cell.length_c   1.000
_cell.angle_alpha   90.00
_cell.angle_beta   90.00
_cell.angle_gamma   90.00
#
_symmetry.space_group_name_H-M   'P 1'
#
loop_
_entity.id
_entity.type
_entity.pdbx_description
1 polymer ?
#
loop_
_entity_poly.entity_id
_entity_poly.type
_entity_poly.pdbx_seq_one_letter_code
_entity_poly.pdbx_strand_id
1 'polypeptide(L)' 'MTELTYSERRVATLAASGHSNRAIAMRLHITVSTVEQHLTRVYRKLAVASRAELRGHQALV' A
#
# COMPACT_ATOMS: atom_id res chain seq x y z
N MET A 1 15.29 9.71 0.79
CA MET A 1 14.46 8.67 1.45
C MET A 1 13.20 9.35 1.97
N THR A 2 12.09 9.27 1.24
CA THR A 2 10.84 9.94 1.66
C THR A 2 9.95 8.92 2.37
N GLU A 3 9.67 9.17 3.65
CA GLU A 3 8.76 8.34 4.41
C GLU A 3 7.37 8.28 3.75
N LEU A 4 6.69 7.16 3.99
CA LEU A 4 5.29 7.02 3.63
C LEU A 4 4.46 7.96 4.52
N THR A 5 3.51 8.65 3.90
CA THR A 5 2.45 9.34 4.66
C THR A 5 1.62 8.32 5.43
N TYR A 6 0.87 8.79 6.42
CA TYR A 6 -0.02 7.91 7.21
C TYR A 6 -0.98 7.11 6.32
N SER A 7 -1.63 7.75 5.35
CA SER A 7 -2.56 7.09 4.41
C SER A 7 -1.86 6.05 3.53
N GLU A 8 -0.68 6.38 2.99
CA GLU A 8 0.13 5.45 2.21
C GLU A 8 0.57 4.25 3.04
N ARG A 9 0.99 4.47 4.29
CA ARG A 9 1.37 3.40 5.22
C ARG A 9 0.19 2.48 5.51
N ARG A 10 -1.01 3.02 5.74
CA ARG A 10 -2.22 2.20 5.98
C ARG A 10 -2.60 1.35 4.76
N VAL A 11 -2.56 1.93 3.56
CA VAL A 11 -2.82 1.19 2.31
C VAL A 11 -1.77 0.11 2.10
N ALA A 12 -0.49 0.45 2.25
CA ALA A 12 0.62 -0.49 2.11
C ALA A 12 0.50 -1.66 3.09
N THR A 13 0.18 -1.38 4.35
CA THR A 13 -0.01 -2.39 5.41
C THR A 13 -1.11 -3.38 5.04
N LEU A 14 -2.28 -2.88 4.64
CA LEU A 14 -3.39 -3.77 4.28
C LEU A 14 -3.09 -4.57 3.00
N ALA A 15 -2.42 -3.95 2.04
CA ALA A 15 -2.03 -4.59 0.80
C ALA A 15 -1.00 -5.72 1.02
N ALA A 16 0.02 -5.47 1.83
CA ALA A 16 0.98 -6.49 2.18
C ALA A 16 0.42 -7.54 3.17
N SER A 17 -0.67 -7.23 3.89
CA SER A 17 -1.45 -8.26 4.61
C SER A 17 -2.36 -9.10 3.69
N GLY A 18 -2.34 -8.88 2.36
CA GLY A 18 -3.09 -9.68 1.39
C GLY A 18 -4.49 -9.15 1.01
N HIS A 19 -4.92 -7.98 1.52
CA HIS A 19 -6.26 -7.45 1.22
C HIS A 19 -6.38 -6.89 -0.21
N SER A 20 -7.40 -7.29 -0.97
CA SER A 20 -7.63 -6.72 -2.31
C SER A 20 -7.85 -5.19 -2.26
N ASN A 21 -7.55 -4.48 -3.37
CA ASN A 21 -7.73 -3.03 -3.43
C ASN A 21 -9.18 -2.61 -3.10
N ARG A 22 -10.17 -3.43 -3.49
CA ARG A 22 -11.58 -3.22 -3.13
C ARG A 22 -11.84 -3.35 -1.63
N ALA A 23 -11.27 -4.36 -0.97
CA ALA A 23 -11.40 -4.51 0.47
C ALA A 23 -10.74 -3.34 1.23
N ILE A 24 -9.58 -2.88 0.76
CA ILE A 24 -8.89 -1.72 1.31
C ILE A 24 -9.74 -0.45 1.15
N ALA A 25 -10.28 -0.24 -0.05
CA ALA A 25 -11.15 0.89 -0.36
C ALA A 25 -12.36 0.95 0.59
N MET A 26 -13.03 -0.17 0.79
CA MET A 26 -14.15 -0.27 1.74
C MET A 26 -13.71 0.01 3.18
N ARG A 27 -12.58 -0.56 3.62
CA ARG A 27 -12.10 -0.42 5.01
C ARG A 27 -11.61 0.99 5.32
N LEU A 28 -11.09 1.70 4.33
CA LEU A 28 -10.57 3.06 4.47
C LEU A 28 -11.59 4.13 4.04
N HIS A 29 -12.79 3.73 3.60
CA HIS A 29 -13.83 4.63 3.09
C HIS A 29 -13.33 5.54 1.95
N ILE A 30 -12.57 4.97 1.02
CA ILE A 30 -12.04 5.64 -0.17
C ILE A 30 -12.37 4.84 -1.42
N THR A 31 -12.13 5.39 -2.60
CA THR A 31 -12.32 4.66 -3.87
C THR A 31 -11.16 3.71 -4.15
N VAL A 32 -11.40 2.70 -5.00
CA VAL A 32 -10.35 1.81 -5.49
C VAL A 32 -9.25 2.58 -6.24
N SER A 33 -9.62 3.61 -7.01
CA SER A 33 -8.63 4.45 -7.72
C SER A 33 -7.72 5.21 -6.77
N THR A 34 -8.22 5.67 -5.62
CA THR A 34 -7.38 6.29 -4.57
C THR A 34 -6.41 5.27 -3.97
N VAL A 35 -6.86 4.03 -3.74
CA VAL A 35 -5.98 2.95 -3.29
C VAL A 35 -4.86 2.68 -4.30
N GLU A 36 -5.18 2.62 -5.59
CA GLU A 36 -4.20 2.40 -6.65
C GLU A 36 -3.18 3.54 -6.75
N GLN A 37 -3.63 4.79 -6.63
CA GLN A 37 -2.72 5.94 -6.58
C GLN A 37 -1.80 5.87 -5.36
N HIS A 38 -2.32 5.53 -4.18
CA HIS A 38 -1.50 5.35 -2.99
C HIS A 38 -0.48 4.22 -3.17
N LEU A 39 -0.88 3.07 -3.71
CA LEU A 39 0.05 1.96 -4.00
C LEU A 39 1.13 2.36 -5.00
N THR A 40 0.77 3.09 -6.06
CA THR A 40 1.76 3.58 -7.05
C THR A 40 2.82 4.47 -6.40
N ARG A 41 2.40 5.38 -5.50
CA ARG A 41 3.32 6.24 -4.75
C ARG A 41 4.16 5.44 -3.77
N VAL A 42 3.56 4.48 -3.05
CA VAL A 42 4.25 3.58 -2.12
C VAL A 42 5.32 2.79 -2.85
N TYR A 43 5.00 2.18 -3.99
CA TYR A 43 5.93 1.38 -4.78
C TYR A 43 7.15 2.19 -5.21
N ARG A 44 6.91 3.40 -5.71
CA ARG A 44 7.99 4.32 -6.08
C ARG A 44 8.84 4.76 -4.87
N LYS A 45 8.22 5.02 -3.71
CA LYS A 45 8.94 5.46 -2.50
C LYS A 45 9.75 4.35 -1.87
N LEU A 46 9.23 3.12 -1.86
CA LEU A 46 9.90 1.94 -1.30
C LEU A 46 10.80 1.22 -2.31
N ALA A 47 10.85 1.70 -3.56
CA ALA A 47 11.55 1.06 -4.68
C ALA A 47 11.18 -0.42 -4.88
N VAL A 48 9.90 -0.76 -4.69
CA VAL A 48 9.36 -2.11 -4.93
C VAL A 48 8.65 -2.16 -6.27
N ALA A 49 8.84 -3.24 -7.02
CA ALA A 49 8.24 -3.45 -8.33
C ALA A 49 6.89 -4.17 -8.25
N SER A 50 6.61 -4.86 -7.14
CA SER A 50 5.41 -5.70 -7.03
C SER A 50 4.78 -5.72 -5.65
N ARG A 51 3.51 -6.13 -5.62
CA ARG A 51 2.78 -6.41 -4.39
C ARG A 51 3.41 -7.54 -3.57
N ALA A 52 4.05 -8.51 -4.23
CA ALA A 52 4.77 -9.59 -3.57
C ALA A 52 6.04 -9.08 -2.88
N GLU A 53 6.77 -8.14 -3.49
CA GLU A 53 7.89 -7.45 -2.85
C GLU A 53 7.43 -6.57 -1.68
N LEU A 54 6.30 -5.86 -1.85
CA LEU A 54 5.71 -5.09 -0.76
C LEU A 54 5.40 -5.98 0.46
N ARG A 55 4.92 -7.20 0.25
CA ARG A 55 4.72 -8.21 1.32
C ARG A 55 6.02 -8.54 2.04
N GLY A 56 7.12 -8.70 1.31
CA GLY A 56 8.45 -8.96 1.89
C GLY A 56 8.94 -7.79 2.75
N HIS A 57 8.68 -6.55 2.34
CA HIS A 57 9.06 -5.36 3.11
C HIS A 57 8.25 -5.15 4.39
N GLN A 58 6.98 -5.58 4.42
CA GLN A 58 6.14 -5.42 5.60
C GLN A 58 6.52 -6.37 6.75
N ALA A 59 7.31 -7.42 6.47
CA ALA A 59 7.81 -8.34 7.48
C ALA A 59 8.96 -7.77 8.33
N LEU A 60 9.44 -6.55 8.00
CA LEU A 60 10.60 -5.92 8.64
C LEU A 60 10.25 -4.68 9.51
N VAL A 61 8.97 -4.35 9.65
CA VAL A 61 8.48 -3.17 10.41
C VAL A 61 7.51 -3.60 11.49
#